data_AF-A0A3C0I1I1-F1
#
_entry.id   AF-A0A3C0I1I1-F1
#
_cell.length_a   1.000
_cell.length_b   1.000
_cell.length_c   1.000
_cell.angle_alpha   90.00
_cell.angle_beta   90.00
_cell.angle_gamma   90.00
#
_symmetry.space_group_name_H-M   'P 1'
#
loop_
_entity.id
_entity.type
_entity.pdbx_description
1 polymer ?
#
loop_
_entity_poly.entity_id
_entity_poly.type
_entity_poly.pdbx_seq_one_letter_code
_entity_poly.pdbx_strand_id
1 'polypeptide(L)'
;GQLAITLAEQGYRILAYQAGNRANFQSTLKHALNPLSAFEEERDKTESAAFGPDLEMHLKTICQQKWVFWLDNLERLQNPDDGCFTDKTLQNTLDILSQWETPQLRILVTTRRAIPQITDYPNYLLNRPNFSDFSRYLENQGLHYPLPERLPIYQILSGNFQGIQLLQSLSPSQDATILKKQLILVRRYLQAYLRL
;
A
#
# COMPACT_ATOMS: atom_id res chain seq x y z
N GLY A 1 -6.47 3.27 8.64
CA GLY A 1 -5.57 4.43 8.79
C GLY A 1 -6.37 5.71 8.87
N GLN A 2 -5.81 6.79 9.44
CA GLN A 2 -6.53 8.06 9.66
C GLN A 2 -7.17 8.63 8.39
N LEU A 3 -6.46 8.58 7.26
CA LEU A 3 -6.99 9.04 5.97
C LEU A 3 -8.27 8.31 5.55
N ALA A 4 -8.32 6.98 5.73
CA ALA A 4 -9.50 6.19 5.42
C ALA A 4 -10.68 6.55 6.33
N ILE A 5 -10.43 6.81 7.62
CA ILE A 5 -11.46 7.28 8.55
C ILE A 5 -12.02 8.63 8.10
N THR A 6 -11.15 9.60 7.79
CA THR A 6 -11.55 10.93 7.32
C THR A 6 -12.33 10.87 6.00
N LEU A 7 -11.94 10.00 5.06
CA LEU A 7 -12.69 9.82 3.81
C LEU A 7 -14.06 9.18 4.06
N ALA A 8 -14.15 8.21 4.97
CA ALA A 8 -15.43 7.62 5.36
C ALA A 8 -16.37 8.66 6.01
N GLU A 9 -15.85 9.53 6.87
CA GLU A 9 -16.61 10.65 7.46
C GLU A 9 -17.11 11.65 6.40
N GLN A 10 -16.40 11.78 5.27
CA GLN A 10 -16.84 12.58 4.11
C GLN A 10 -17.85 11.86 3.20
N GLY A 11 -18.29 10.67 3.61
CA GLY A 11 -19.30 9.85 2.92
C GLY A 11 -18.73 8.95 1.84
N TYR A 12 -17.42 8.73 1.78
CA TYR A 12 -16.83 7.75 0.86
C TYR A 12 -16.97 6.32 1.42
N ARG A 13 -17.36 5.39 0.55
CA ARG A 13 -17.15 3.96 0.75
C ARG A 13 -15.74 3.60 0.35
N ILE A 14 -15.11 2.71 1.11
CA ILE A 14 -13.69 2.38 0.92
C ILE A 14 -13.58 0.89 0.60
N LEU A 15 -13.09 0.58 -0.58
CA LEU A 15 -12.58 -0.74 -0.92
C LEU A 15 -11.08 -0.73 -0.66
N ALA A 16 -10.65 -1.37 0.42
CA ALA A 16 -9.23 -1.54 0.72
C ALA A 16 -8.79 -2.95 0.33
N TYR A 17 -7.82 -3.02 -0.58
CA TYR A 17 -7.20 -4.26 -1.00
C TYR A 17 -5.69 -4.15 -0.81
N GLN A 18 -5.09 -5.18 -0.23
CA GLN A 18 -3.65 -5.29 -0.03
C GLN A 18 -3.17 -6.59 -0.66
N ALA A 19 -2.29 -6.47 -1.65
CA ALA A 19 -1.77 -7.62 -2.36
C ALA A 19 -0.88 -8.51 -1.46
N GLY A 20 -1.00 -9.83 -1.67
CA GLY A 20 -0.31 -10.85 -0.86
C GLY A 20 -0.98 -11.15 0.48
N ASN A 21 -2.19 -10.63 0.74
CA ASN A 21 -3.06 -11.15 1.79
C ASN A 21 -3.82 -12.41 1.33
N ARG A 22 -4.55 -13.06 2.25
CA ARG A 22 -5.25 -14.33 2.00
C ARG A 22 -6.39 -14.24 0.97
N ALA A 23 -7.05 -13.09 0.87
CA ALA A 23 -8.14 -12.87 -0.06
C ALA A 23 -7.60 -12.35 -1.40
N ASN A 24 -8.09 -12.90 -2.51
CA ASN A 24 -7.78 -12.36 -3.83
C ASN A 24 -8.60 -11.08 -4.10
N PHE A 25 -8.22 -10.33 -5.14
CA PHE A 25 -8.88 -9.07 -5.46
C PHE A 25 -10.36 -9.29 -5.81
N GLN A 26 -10.66 -10.36 -6.55
CA GLN A 26 -12.02 -10.68 -6.98
C GLN A 26 -12.99 -10.86 -5.80
N SER A 27 -12.62 -11.66 -4.79
CA SER A 27 -13.47 -11.85 -3.61
C SER A 27 -13.64 -10.56 -2.83
N THR A 28 -12.57 -9.78 -2.70
CA THR A 28 -12.60 -8.45 -2.06
C THR A 28 -13.58 -7.51 -2.77
N LEU A 29 -13.55 -7.48 -4.11
CA LEU A 29 -14.45 -6.67 -4.92
C LEU A 29 -15.90 -7.14 -4.80
N LYS A 30 -16.15 -8.46 -4.84
CA LYS A 30 -17.50 -9.02 -4.66
C LYS A 30 -18.10 -8.62 -3.32
N HIS A 31 -17.36 -8.80 -2.22
CA HIS A 31 -17.82 -8.40 -0.89
C HIS A 31 -18.13 -6.90 -0.81
N ALA A 32 -17.31 -6.06 -1.44
CA ALA A 32 -17.52 -4.62 -1.43
C ALA A 32 -18.79 -4.21 -2.19
N LEU A 33 -19.05 -4.83 -3.35
CA LEU A 33 -20.20 -4.53 -4.20
C LEU A 33 -21.50 -5.14 -3.65
N ASN A 34 -21.43 -6.34 -3.06
CA ASN A 34 -22.57 -7.07 -2.51
C ASN A 34 -22.27 -7.55 -1.08
N PRO A 35 -22.48 -6.70 -0.05
CA PRO A 35 -22.18 -7.07 1.33
C PRO A 35 -22.99 -8.28 1.83
N LEU A 36 -24.17 -8.52 1.24
CA LEU A 36 -25.06 -9.62 1.61
C LEU A 36 -24.58 -10.99 1.10
N SER A 37 -23.79 -11.06 0.01
CA SER A 37 -23.23 -12.33 -0.47
C SER A 37 -22.05 -12.82 0.37
N ALA A 38 -21.55 -11.99 1.31
CA ALA A 38 -20.45 -12.35 2.20
C ALA A 38 -20.78 -13.48 3.18
N PHE A 39 -22.07 -13.72 3.47
CA PHE A 39 -22.52 -14.75 4.38
C PHE A 39 -22.59 -16.15 3.75
N GLU A 40 -22.48 -16.26 2.42
CA GLU A 40 -22.57 -17.53 1.69
C GLU A 40 -21.19 -18.16 1.40
N GLU A 41 -20.10 -17.38 1.50
CA GLU A 41 -18.75 -17.81 1.11
C GLU A 41 -18.08 -18.82 2.05
N GLU A 42 -18.59 -19.07 3.27
CA GLU A 42 -18.01 -20.13 4.12
C GLU A 42 -18.34 -21.55 3.62
N ARG A 43 -19.31 -21.73 2.71
CA ARG A 43 -19.75 -23.06 2.26
C ARG A 43 -19.21 -23.53 0.92
N ASP A 44 -18.72 -22.65 0.06
CA ASP A 44 -18.25 -23.04 -1.28
C ASP A 44 -16.85 -22.50 -1.60
N LYS A 45 -15.84 -23.28 -1.24
CA LYS A 45 -14.45 -23.06 -1.66
C LYS A 45 -14.17 -23.52 -3.10
N THR A 46 -15.18 -24.01 -3.81
CA THR A 46 -15.00 -24.74 -5.07
C THR A 46 -15.41 -23.96 -6.32
N GLU A 47 -16.23 -22.92 -6.20
CA GLU A 47 -16.61 -22.07 -7.34
C GLU A 47 -16.76 -20.62 -6.91
N SER A 48 -15.66 -19.89 -6.70
CA SER A 48 -15.74 -18.42 -6.84
C SER A 48 -15.89 -18.14 -8.33
N ALA A 49 -17.12 -18.26 -8.83
CA ALA A 49 -17.47 -17.96 -10.22
C ALA A 49 -16.82 -16.61 -10.56
N ALA A 50 -15.99 -16.57 -11.61
CA ALA A 50 -15.47 -15.32 -12.16
C ALA A 50 -16.59 -14.26 -12.15
N PHE A 51 -16.29 -12.97 -11.95
CA PHE A 51 -17.20 -11.98 -12.53
C PHE A 51 -17.35 -12.45 -13.98
N GLY A 52 -18.55 -12.87 -14.38
CA GLY A 52 -18.78 -13.42 -15.71
C GLY A 52 -18.54 -12.33 -16.77
N PRO A 53 -19.19 -12.40 -17.94
CA PRO A 53 -19.07 -11.32 -18.92
C PRO A 53 -19.49 -9.93 -18.39
N ASP A 54 -20.16 -9.84 -17.23
CA ASP A 54 -20.80 -8.63 -16.71
C ASP A 54 -20.03 -7.88 -15.59
N LEU A 55 -18.69 -7.94 -15.55
CA LEU A 55 -17.89 -7.15 -14.58
C LEU A 55 -18.26 -5.66 -14.58
N GLU A 56 -18.39 -5.07 -15.77
CA GLU A 56 -18.76 -3.66 -15.93
C GLU A 56 -20.14 -3.35 -15.31
N MET A 57 -21.12 -4.25 -15.48
CA MET A 57 -22.46 -4.10 -14.90
C MET A 57 -22.41 -4.04 -13.37
N HIS A 58 -21.59 -4.89 -12.75
CA HIS A 58 -21.40 -4.89 -11.30
C HIS A 58 -20.72 -3.60 -10.83
N LEU A 59 -19.70 -3.15 -11.56
CA LEU A 59 -19.00 -1.91 -11.25
C LEU A 59 -19.93 -0.68 -11.36
N LYS A 60 -21.00 -0.69 -12.18
CA LYS A 60 -21.89 0.48 -12.33
C LYS A 60 -22.56 0.90 -11.02
N THR A 61 -22.68 -0.01 -10.06
CA THR A 61 -23.15 0.29 -8.71
C THR A 61 -22.22 1.28 -7.98
N ILE A 62 -20.93 1.29 -8.31
CA ILE A 62 -19.93 2.23 -7.78
C ILE A 62 -20.26 3.66 -8.22
N CYS A 63 -20.74 3.87 -9.45
CA CYS A 63 -21.06 5.22 -9.95
C CYS A 63 -22.18 5.93 -9.19
N GLN A 64 -22.99 5.17 -8.44
CA GLN A 64 -24.11 5.73 -7.66
C GLN A 64 -23.67 6.32 -6.32
N GLN A 65 -22.42 6.10 -5.92
CA GLN A 65 -21.91 6.43 -4.59
C GLN A 65 -20.49 6.99 -4.67
N LYS A 66 -20.08 7.66 -3.60
CA LYS A 66 -18.68 8.08 -3.43
C LYS A 66 -17.85 6.86 -3.05
N TRP A 67 -16.86 6.53 -3.86
CA TRP A 67 -15.98 5.38 -3.64
C TRP A 67 -14.51 5.76 -3.68
N VAL A 68 -13.74 5.14 -2.79
CA VAL A 68 -12.29 5.13 -2.80
C VAL A 68 -11.81 3.69 -2.93
N PHE A 69 -11.08 3.41 -4.00
CA PHE A 69 -10.35 2.16 -4.18
C PHE A 69 -8.93 2.39 -3.68
N TRP A 70 -8.59 1.78 -2.56
CA TRP A 70 -7.23 1.81 -2.00
C TRP A 70 -6.58 0.46 -2.27
N LEU A 71 -5.67 0.44 -3.24
CA LEU A 71 -5.01 -0.75 -3.75
C LEU A 71 -3.53 -0.72 -3.39
N ASP A 72 -3.14 -1.52 -2.40
CA ASP A 72 -1.85 -1.41 -1.71
C ASP A 72 -0.88 -2.56 -2.06
N ASN A 73 0.40 -2.24 -2.22
CA ASN A 73 1.52 -3.15 -2.52
C ASN A 73 1.37 -3.96 -3.81
N LEU A 74 0.86 -3.34 -4.87
CA LEU A 74 0.55 -4.05 -6.11
C LEU A 74 1.76 -4.67 -6.81
N GLU A 75 2.99 -4.34 -6.42
CA GLU A 75 4.20 -5.02 -6.92
C GLU A 75 4.17 -6.55 -6.71
N ARG A 76 3.40 -7.03 -5.73
CA ARG A 76 3.24 -8.46 -5.45
C ARG A 76 2.38 -9.19 -6.48
N LEU A 77 1.61 -8.44 -7.27
CA LEU A 77 0.81 -8.98 -8.38
C LEU A 77 1.47 -8.64 -9.71
N GLN A 78 2.73 -8.20 -9.73
CA GLN A 78 3.45 -7.95 -10.97
C GLN A 78 4.30 -9.16 -11.34
N ASN A 79 4.34 -9.47 -12.63
CA ASN A 79 5.35 -10.35 -13.18
C ASN A 79 6.72 -9.65 -13.04
N PRO A 80 7.72 -10.33 -12.45
CA PRO A 80 9.04 -9.73 -12.22
C PRO A 80 9.79 -9.35 -13.50
N ASP A 81 9.48 -10.00 -14.63
CA ASP A 81 10.22 -9.82 -15.89
C ASP A 81 9.78 -8.57 -16.66
N ASP A 82 8.49 -8.28 -16.68
CA ASP A 82 7.90 -7.19 -17.48
C ASP A 82 7.16 -6.13 -16.65
N GLY A 83 6.95 -6.37 -15.35
CA GLY A 83 6.21 -5.48 -14.44
C GLY A 83 4.70 -5.49 -14.63
N CYS A 84 4.17 -6.35 -15.50
CA CYS A 84 2.75 -6.45 -15.83
C CYS A 84 1.94 -7.11 -14.71
N PHE A 85 0.67 -6.73 -14.53
CA PHE A 85 -0.18 -7.45 -13.58
C PHE A 85 -0.43 -8.91 -13.98
N THR A 86 -0.40 -9.79 -12.99
CA THR A 86 -0.77 -11.21 -13.13
C THR A 86 -2.24 -11.46 -12.82
N ASP A 87 -2.90 -10.56 -12.06
CA ASP A 87 -4.32 -10.61 -11.76
C ASP A 87 -5.14 -9.89 -12.84
N LYS A 88 -5.78 -10.68 -13.71
CA LYS A 88 -6.62 -10.18 -14.80
C LYS A 88 -7.88 -9.47 -14.32
N THR A 89 -8.45 -9.87 -13.18
CA THR A 89 -9.66 -9.22 -12.65
C THR A 89 -9.33 -7.81 -12.16
N LEU A 90 -8.20 -7.66 -11.47
CA LEU A 90 -7.69 -6.34 -11.07
C LEU A 90 -7.43 -5.46 -12.29
N GLN A 91 -6.72 -5.98 -13.29
CA GLN A 91 -6.41 -5.25 -14.52
C GLN A 91 -7.69 -4.80 -15.22
N ASN A 92 -8.61 -5.72 -15.53
CA ASN A 92 -9.86 -5.39 -16.21
C ASN A 92 -10.71 -4.39 -15.41
N THR A 93 -10.71 -4.48 -14.08
CA THR A 93 -11.42 -3.51 -13.23
C THR A 93 -10.82 -2.11 -13.36
N LEU A 94 -9.50 -1.99 -13.31
CA LEU A 94 -8.81 -0.71 -13.47
C LEU A 94 -9.00 -0.13 -14.88
N ASP A 95 -8.98 -0.98 -15.91
CA ASP A 95 -9.20 -0.59 -17.31
C ASP A 95 -10.63 -0.06 -17.53
N ILE A 96 -11.64 -0.69 -16.91
CA ILE A 96 -13.03 -0.20 -16.96
C ILE A 96 -13.16 1.12 -16.21
N LEU A 97 -12.64 1.17 -14.98
CA LEU A 97 -12.82 2.34 -14.12
C LEU A 97 -12.03 3.56 -14.59
N SER A 98 -10.90 3.39 -15.28
CA SER A 98 -10.12 4.49 -15.86
C SER A 98 -10.85 5.19 -17.00
N GLN A 99 -11.69 4.46 -17.76
CA GLN A 99 -12.53 5.01 -18.82
C GLN A 99 -13.73 5.80 -18.27
N TRP A 100 -14.03 5.66 -16.99
CA TRP A 100 -15.15 6.34 -16.37
C TRP A 100 -14.74 7.71 -15.85
N GLU A 101 -15.31 8.76 -16.44
CA GLU A 101 -15.21 10.12 -15.92
C GLU A 101 -16.16 10.33 -14.72
N THR A 102 -15.97 9.55 -13.66
CA THR A 102 -16.83 9.60 -12.48
C THR A 102 -16.20 10.44 -11.37
N PRO A 103 -16.69 11.67 -11.09
CA PRO A 103 -16.10 12.55 -10.07
C PRO A 103 -16.25 12.01 -8.64
N GLN A 104 -17.11 11.01 -8.44
CA GLN A 104 -17.34 10.36 -7.15
C GLN A 104 -16.37 9.20 -6.88
N LEU A 105 -15.60 8.76 -7.88
CA LEU A 105 -14.62 7.70 -7.76
C LEU A 105 -13.22 8.27 -7.54
N ARG A 106 -12.48 7.69 -6.59
CA ARG A 106 -11.04 7.92 -6.41
C ARG A 106 -10.35 6.56 -6.36
N ILE A 107 -9.24 6.44 -7.06
CA ILE A 107 -8.42 5.23 -7.06
C ILE A 107 -7.03 5.64 -6.62
N LEU A 108 -6.57 5.05 -5.53
CA LEU A 108 -5.23 5.19 -5.00
C LEU A 108 -4.53 3.85 -5.15
N VAL A 109 -3.44 3.86 -5.92
CA VAL A 109 -2.58 2.70 -6.13
C VAL A 109 -1.24 2.96 -5.47
N THR A 110 -0.74 1.99 -4.70
CA THR A 110 0.64 2.00 -4.22
C THR A 110 1.38 0.80 -4.80
N THR A 111 2.63 1.05 -5.20
CA THR A 111 3.52 0.04 -5.75
C THR A 111 4.96 0.48 -5.57
N ARG A 112 5.89 -0.49 -5.47
CA ARG A 112 7.33 -0.21 -5.48
C ARG A 112 7.91 -0.03 -6.88
N ARG A 113 7.27 -0.63 -7.89
CA ARG A 113 7.74 -0.63 -9.28
C ARG A 113 6.70 0.05 -10.15
N ALA A 114 7.14 0.68 -11.23
CA ALA A 114 6.22 1.22 -12.21
C ALA A 114 5.26 0.12 -12.72
N ILE A 115 4.02 0.50 -13.00
CA ILE A 115 3.03 -0.39 -13.60
C ILE A 115 2.88 0.07 -15.06
N PRO A 116 3.43 -0.67 -16.05
CA PRO A 116 3.44 -0.23 -17.44
C PRO A 116 2.05 0.03 -18.03
N GLN A 117 1.02 -0.70 -17.58
CA GLN A 117 -0.35 -0.60 -18.07
C GLN A 117 -1.13 0.60 -17.53
N ILE A 118 -0.66 1.22 -16.45
CA ILE A 118 -1.37 2.31 -15.78
C ILE A 118 -0.68 3.63 -16.19
N THR A 119 -0.95 4.10 -17.41
CA THR A 119 -0.31 5.32 -17.94
C THR A 119 -1.08 6.60 -17.63
N ASP A 120 -2.39 6.50 -17.43
CA ASP A 120 -3.27 7.67 -17.36
C ASP A 120 -3.45 8.23 -15.94
N TYR A 121 -2.82 7.58 -14.96
CA TYR A 121 -2.90 8.02 -13.57
C TYR A 121 -1.73 8.96 -13.24
N PRO A 122 -1.99 10.07 -12.52
CA PRO A 122 -0.92 10.90 -11.98
C PRO A 122 0.04 10.07 -11.11
N ASN A 123 1.29 9.96 -11.55
CA ASN A 123 2.30 9.21 -10.82
C ASN A 123 3.01 10.12 -9.80
N TYR A 124 2.84 9.81 -8.52
CA TYR A 124 3.49 10.51 -7.42
C TYR A 124 4.64 9.69 -6.86
N LEU A 125 5.86 9.99 -7.31
CA LEU A 125 7.07 9.36 -6.77
C LEU A 125 7.39 9.90 -5.38
N LEU A 126 7.30 9.03 -4.38
CA LEU A 126 7.74 9.36 -3.03
C LEU A 126 9.27 9.35 -2.94
N ASN A 127 9.83 10.53 -2.71
CA ASN A 127 11.27 10.71 -2.54
C ASN A 127 11.70 10.49 -1.09
N ARG A 128 12.99 10.23 -0.90
CA ARG A 128 13.62 10.25 0.42
C ARG A 128 13.33 11.57 1.14
N PRO A 129 12.91 11.54 2.41
CA PRO A 129 12.72 12.77 3.19
C PRO A 129 14.07 13.47 3.36
N ASN A 130 14.06 14.81 3.35
CA ASN A 130 15.23 15.58 3.70
C ASN A 130 15.56 15.40 5.20
N PHE A 131 16.75 15.84 5.62
CA PHE A 131 17.20 15.66 7.00
C PHE A 131 16.33 16.41 8.03
N SER A 132 15.75 17.54 7.65
CA SER A 132 14.88 18.34 8.52
C SER A 132 13.58 17.60 8.82
N ASP A 133 12.89 17.10 7.79
CA ASP A 133 11.64 16.36 7.95
C ASP A 133 11.87 15.04 8.68
N PHE A 134 13.00 14.38 8.41
CA PHE A 134 13.42 13.21 9.16
C PHE A 134 13.67 13.53 10.64
N SER A 135 14.34 14.65 10.95
CA SER A 135 14.59 15.10 12.32
C SER A 135 13.29 15.41 13.06
N ARG A 136 12.36 16.11 12.41
CA ARG A 136 11.03 16.42 12.96
C ARG A 136 10.22 15.15 13.20
N TYR A 137 10.31 14.17 12.30
CA TYR A 137 9.69 12.86 12.51
C TYR A 137 10.18 12.20 13.79
N LEU A 138 11.51 12.16 14.03
CA LEU A 138 12.07 11.58 15.25
C LEU A 138 11.55 12.30 16.52
N GLU A 139 11.52 13.62 16.50
CA GLU A 139 11.00 14.43 17.61
C GLU A 139 9.52 14.16 17.87
N ASN A 140 8.70 14.03 16.82
CA ASN A 140 7.28 13.67 16.95
C ASN A 140 7.06 12.25 17.49
N GLN A 141 8.04 11.36 17.35
CA GLN A 141 8.04 10.03 17.97
C GLN A 141 8.60 10.03 19.41
N GLY A 142 9.00 11.18 19.95
CA GLY A 142 9.66 11.29 21.26
C GLY A 142 11.09 10.76 21.26
N LEU A 143 11.74 10.66 20.09
CA LEU A 143 13.10 10.15 19.95
C LEU A 143 14.12 11.28 19.92
N HIS A 144 14.82 11.42 21.03
CA HIS A 144 15.79 12.51 21.23
C HIS A 144 17.22 12.05 20.97
N TYR A 145 17.56 11.81 19.71
CA TYR A 145 18.96 11.60 19.31
C TYR A 145 19.68 12.96 19.17
N PRO A 146 20.83 13.17 19.82
CA PRO A 146 21.65 14.35 19.61
C PRO A 146 22.21 14.37 18.18
N LEU A 147 22.56 15.55 17.66
CA LEU A 147 23.02 15.72 16.27
C LEU A 147 24.14 14.74 15.85
N PRO A 148 25.18 14.46 16.67
CA PRO A 148 26.25 13.51 16.33
C PRO A 148 25.76 12.07 16.10
N GLU A 149 24.61 11.69 16.66
CA GLU A 149 23.99 10.36 16.44
C GLU A 149 22.94 10.42 15.35
N ARG A 150 22.13 11.48 15.33
CA ARG A 150 21.02 11.68 14.39
C ARG A 150 21.50 11.70 12.95
N LEU A 151 22.63 12.36 12.68
CA LEU A 151 23.18 12.46 11.32
C LEU A 151 23.62 11.09 10.77
N PRO A 152 24.42 10.26 11.49
CA PRO A 152 24.71 8.89 11.09
C PRO A 152 23.47 8.02 10.89
N ILE A 153 22.47 8.11 11.77
CA ILE A 153 21.21 7.36 11.63
C ILE A 153 20.55 7.72 10.29
N TYR A 154 20.39 9.02 10.00
CA TYR A 154 19.83 9.49 8.73
C TYR A 154 20.66 9.03 7.52
N GLN A 155 21.98 9.11 7.59
CA GLN A 155 22.86 8.71 6.49
C GLN A 155 22.80 7.20 6.22
N ILE A 156 22.81 6.37 7.26
CA ILE A 156 22.82 4.90 7.12
C ILE A 156 21.45 4.39 6.67
N LEU A 157 20.37 4.90 7.26
CA LEU A 157 19.00 4.49 6.93
C LEU A 157 18.42 5.27 5.75
N SER A 158 19.13 6.27 5.24
CA SER A 158 18.69 7.14 4.15
C SER A 158 17.31 7.77 4.41
N GLY A 159 17.02 8.12 5.66
CA GLY A 159 15.73 8.68 6.08
C GLY A 159 14.55 7.69 6.06
N ASN A 160 14.79 6.38 5.97
CA ASN A 160 13.74 5.38 5.97
C ASN A 160 13.08 5.27 7.36
N PHE A 161 11.82 5.71 7.47
CA PHE A 161 11.06 5.69 8.72
C PHE A 161 10.79 4.29 9.27
N GLN A 162 10.56 3.30 8.40
CA GLN A 162 10.45 1.89 8.84
C GLN A 162 11.76 1.41 9.46
N GLY A 163 12.90 1.88 8.96
CA GLY A 163 14.21 1.65 9.58
C GLY A 163 14.29 2.14 11.03
N ILE A 164 13.66 3.27 11.34
CA ILE A 164 13.60 3.78 12.71
C ILE A 164 12.74 2.88 13.60
N GLN A 165 11.58 2.46 13.12
CA GLN A 165 10.71 1.53 13.86
C GLN A 165 11.45 0.21 14.16
N LEU A 166 12.18 -0.32 13.18
CA LEU A 166 13.01 -1.50 13.37
C LEU A 166 14.14 -1.25 14.38
N LEU A 167 14.82 -0.11 14.29
CA LEU A 167 15.85 0.26 15.26
C LEU A 167 15.29 0.35 16.69
N GLN A 168 14.10 0.91 16.87
CA GLN A 168 13.42 1.01 18.17
C GLN A 168 12.99 -0.34 18.73
N SER A 169 12.78 -1.35 17.88
CA SER A 169 12.49 -2.72 18.32
C SER A 169 13.72 -3.46 18.90
N LEU A 170 14.92 -2.90 18.69
CA LEU A 170 16.17 -3.41 19.27
C LEU A 170 16.40 -2.80 20.65
N SER A 171 17.22 -3.45 21.48
CA SER A 171 17.56 -2.93 22.81
C SER A 171 18.19 -1.53 22.71
N PRO A 172 17.70 -0.53 23.46
CA PRO A 172 18.29 0.80 23.47
C PRO A 172 19.76 0.73 23.86
N SER A 173 20.62 1.46 23.15
CA SER A 173 22.04 1.54 23.46
C SER A 173 22.48 2.99 23.59
N GLN A 174 23.23 3.27 24.66
CA GLN A 174 23.95 4.53 24.85
C GLN A 174 25.39 4.49 24.30
N ASP A 175 25.85 3.31 23.85
CA ASP A 175 27.16 3.12 23.22
C ASP A 175 27.07 3.32 21.70
N ALA A 176 27.85 4.26 21.17
CA ALA A 176 27.94 4.59 19.76
C ALA A 176 28.36 3.41 18.86
N THR A 177 29.21 2.52 19.37
CA THR A 177 29.68 1.31 18.65
C THR A 177 28.56 0.29 18.53
N ILE A 178 27.75 0.12 19.58
CA ILE A 178 26.58 -0.76 19.56
C ILE A 178 25.51 -0.17 18.62
N LEU A 179 25.24 1.13 18.71
CA LEU A 179 24.32 1.82 17.80
C LEU A 179 24.72 1.62 16.33
N LYS A 180 26.01 1.76 16.02
CA LYS A 180 26.52 1.51 14.66
C LYS A 180 26.24 0.08 14.18
N LYS A 181 26.42 -0.92 15.04
CA LYS A 181 26.11 -2.34 14.71
C LYS A 181 24.62 -2.53 14.45
N GLN A 182 23.76 -1.94 15.29
CA GLN A 182 22.31 -2.00 15.13
C GLN A 182 21.86 -1.36 13.82
N LEU A 183 22.40 -0.20 13.46
CA LEU A 183 22.09 0.47 12.20
C LEU A 183 22.50 -0.37 10.97
N ILE A 184 23.66 -1.05 11.04
CA ILE A 184 24.07 -1.97 9.97
C ILE A 184 23.10 -3.15 9.86
N LEU A 185 22.67 -3.73 10.98
CA LEU A 185 21.70 -4.82 11.00
C LEU A 185 20.36 -4.39 10.39
N VAL A 186 19.81 -3.26 10.83
CA VAL A 186 18.56 -2.69 10.31
C VAL A 186 18.67 -2.43 8.81
N ARG A 187 19.77 -1.81 8.35
CA ARG A 187 19.99 -1.56 6.92
C ARG A 187 19.98 -2.85 6.10
N ARG A 188 20.64 -3.91 6.59
CA ARG A 188 20.63 -5.22 5.91
C ARG A 188 19.23 -5.81 5.83
N TYR A 189 18.45 -5.71 6.90
CA TYR A 189 17.07 -6.17 6.93
C TYR A 189 16.21 -5.42 5.90
N LEU A 190 16.29 -4.09 5.86
CA LEU A 190 15.57 -3.27 4.88
C LEU A 190 15.96 -3.63 3.44
N GLN A 191 17.24 -3.86 3.17
CA GLN A 191 17.70 -4.27 1.84
C GLN A 191 17.17 -5.64 1.42
N ALA A 192 17.07 -6.59 2.35
CA ALA A 192 16.46 -7.89 2.06
C ALA A 192 14.95 -7.73 1.78
N TYR A 193 14.25 -6.92 2.56
CA TYR A 193 12.82 -6.65 2.38
C TYR A 193 12.50 -5.94 1.06
N LEU A 194 13.38 -5.06 0.57
CA LEU A 194 13.21 -4.34 -0.71
C LEU A 194 13.53 -5.18 -1.95
N ARG A 195 14.22 -6.33 -1.79
CA ARG A 195 14.49 -7.28 -2.88
C ARG A 195 13.34 -8.26 -3.10
N LEU A 196 12.42 -8.37 -2.13
CA LEU A 196 11.14 -9.07 -2.23
C LEU A 196 10.10 -8.14 -2.86
#